data_AF-A0A8T5HVV3-F1
#
_entry.id   AF-A0A8T5HVV3-F1
#
_cell.length_a   1.000
_cell.length_b   1.000
_cell.length_c   1.000
_cell.angle_alpha   90.00
_cell.angle_beta   90.00
_cell.angle_gamma   90.00
#
_symmetry.space_group_name_H-M   'P 1'
#
loop_
_entity.id
_entity.type
_entity.pdbx_description
1 polymer ?
#
loop_
_entity_poly.entity_id
_entity_poly.type
_entity_poly.pdbx_seq_one_letter_code
_entity_poly.pdbx_strand_id
1 'polypeptide(L)' 'MKKDVTEKISALMIAAFGLVAALAWNDAIKALFIGPCGSEGAGALCALSSGGPWVYAIFVTILAVIAAIWIGKVAAKE' A
#
# COMPACT_ATOMS: atom_id res chain seq x y z
N MET A 1 17.32 -17.15 27.07
CA MET A 1 17.78 -17.99 25.92
C MET A 1 16.64 -18.50 25.04
N LYS A 2 15.82 -19.49 25.44
CA LYS A 2 14.72 -19.95 24.55
C LYS A 2 13.69 -18.86 24.23
N LYS A 3 13.32 -18.04 25.23
CA LYS A 3 12.38 -16.92 25.07
C LYS A 3 12.91 -15.83 24.12
N ASP A 4 14.17 -15.42 24.27
CA ASP A 4 14.80 -14.44 23.36
C ASP A 4 14.85 -14.94 21.91
N VAL A 5 15.19 -16.21 21.71
CA VAL A 5 15.25 -16.79 20.36
C VAL A 5 13.86 -16.80 19.72
N THR A 6 12.82 -17.21 20.46
CA THR A 6 11.44 -17.16 19.97
C THR A 6 11.00 -15.73 19.66
N GLU A 7 11.35 -14.77 20.51
CA GLU A 7 11.01 -13.36 20.30
C GLU A 7 11.69 -12.80 19.04
N LYS A 8 13.00 -13.04 18.86
CA LYS A 8 13.72 -12.58 17.67
C LYS A 8 13.21 -13.24 16.40
N ILE A 9 12.91 -14.54 16.44
CA ILE A 9 12.28 -15.24 15.30
C ILE A 9 10.91 -14.64 15.00
N SER A 10 10.08 -14.37 16.02
CA SER A 10 8.76 -13.77 15.82
C SER A 10 8.86 -12.38 15.17
N ALA A 11 9.82 -11.56 15.59
CA ALA A 11 10.05 -10.24 15.00
C ALA A 11 10.52 -10.33 13.54
N LEU A 12 11.43 -11.26 13.22
CA LEU A 12 11.88 -11.51 11.85
C LEU A 12 10.71 -11.98 10.95
N MET A 13 9.84 -12.85 11.47
CA MET A 13 8.66 -13.33 10.75
C MET A 13 7.66 -12.19 10.48
N ILE A 14 7.36 -11.36 11.49
CA ILE A 14 6.49 -10.19 11.34
C ILE A 14 7.05 -9.22 10.30
N ALA A 15 8.36 -8.96 10.33
CA ALA A 15 9.01 -8.10 9.35
C ALA A 15 8.92 -8.67 7.93
N ALA A 16 9.19 -9.98 7.76
CA ALA A 16 9.08 -10.65 6.47
C ALA A 16 7.66 -10.60 5.90
N PHE A 17 6.63 -10.90 6.71
CA PHE A 17 5.24 -10.79 6.28
C PHE A 17 4.82 -9.35 6.03
N GLY A 18 5.30 -8.39 6.81
CA GLY A 18 5.08 -6.96 6.58
C GLY A 18 5.61 -6.51 5.21
N LEU A 19 6.79 -7.00 4.81
CA LEU A 19 7.34 -6.73 3.48
C LEU A 19 6.48 -7.34 2.36
N VAL A 20 6.06 -8.61 2.51
CA VAL A 20 5.18 -9.26 1.53
C VAL A 20 3.85 -8.52 1.40
N ALA A 21 3.26 -8.09 2.53
CA ALA A 21 2.03 -7.30 2.53
C ALA A 21 2.23 -5.96 1.80
N ALA A 22 3.33 -5.24 2.07
CA ALA A 22 3.63 -3.98 1.40
C ALA A 22 3.75 -4.14 -0.13
N LEU A 23 4.39 -5.21 -0.60
CA LEU A 23 4.50 -5.52 -2.02
C LEU A 23 3.14 -5.85 -2.65
N ALA A 24 2.32 -6.66 -1.99
CA ALA A 24 0.98 -7.01 -2.47
C ALA A 24 0.07 -5.78 -2.61
N TRP A 25 0.11 -4.86 -1.63
CA TRP A 25 -0.63 -3.60 -1.71
C TRP A 25 -0.14 -2.70 -2.85
N ASN A 26 1.16 -2.62 -3.10
CA ASN A 26 1.70 -1.87 -4.24
C ASN A 26 1.15 -2.39 -5.58
N ASP A 27 1.12 -3.70 -5.76
CA ASP A 27 0.63 -4.31 -7.00
C ASP A 27 -0.88 -4.15 -7.15
N ALA A 28 -1.64 -4.29 -6.05
CA ALA A 28 -3.09 -4.05 -6.03
C ALA A 28 -3.44 -2.60 -6.40
N ILE A 29 -2.72 -1.62 -5.87
CA ILE A 29 -2.94 -0.20 -6.21
C ILE A 29 -2.63 0.03 -7.69
N LYS A 30 -1.51 -0.50 -8.21
CA LYS A 30 -1.15 -0.37 -9.63
C LYS A 30 -2.20 -1.00 -10.55
N ALA A 31 -2.81 -2.11 -10.14
CA ALA A 31 -3.86 -2.76 -10.89
C ALA A 31 -5.07 -1.85 -11.16
N LEU A 32 -5.35 -0.89 -10.27
CA LEU A 32 -6.40 0.10 -10.47
C LEU A 32 -6.13 1.06 -11.62
N PHE A 33 -4.87 1.24 -12.03
CA PHE A 33 -4.47 2.17 -13.10
C PHE A 33 -4.15 1.46 -14.43
N ILE A 34 -4.42 0.16 -14.55
CA ILE A 34 -4.10 -0.59 -15.77
C ILE A 34 -4.94 -0.11 -16.96
N GLY A 35 -4.26 0.09 -18.10
CA GLY A 35 -4.84 0.14 -19.44
C GLY A 35 -5.62 1.41 -19.81
N PRO A 36 -5.89 1.61 -21.11
CA PRO A 36 -6.81 2.64 -21.56
C PRO A 36 -8.23 2.26 -21.13
N CYS A 37 -8.99 3.21 -20.56
CA CYS A 37 -10.36 2.93 -20.16
C CYS A 37 -11.20 2.35 -21.28
N GLY A 38 -11.93 1.27 -20.96
CA GLY A 38 -12.81 0.58 -21.90
C GLY A 38 -12.22 -0.69 -22.51
N SER A 39 -10.96 -1.05 -22.22
CA SER A 39 -10.42 -2.38 -22.57
C SER A 39 -10.83 -3.44 -21.53
N GLU A 40 -10.97 -4.69 -21.95
CA GLU A 40 -11.05 -5.81 -21.02
C GLU A 40 -9.78 -5.85 -20.14
N GLY A 41 -9.96 -5.77 -18.82
CA GLY A 41 -8.87 -5.69 -17.86
C GLY A 41 -8.43 -4.28 -17.45
N ALA A 42 -9.13 -3.23 -17.91
CA ALA A 42 -8.87 -1.87 -17.43
C ALA A 42 -9.20 -1.73 -15.93
N GLY A 43 -8.30 -1.11 -15.17
CA GLY A 43 -8.50 -0.85 -13.75
C GLY A 43 -9.57 0.21 -13.49
N ALA A 44 -10.14 0.23 -12.28
CA ALA A 44 -11.22 1.17 -11.92
C ALA A 44 -10.84 2.66 -12.06
N LEU A 45 -9.54 2.98 -11.99
CA LEU A 45 -8.97 4.32 -12.14
C LEU A 45 -8.23 4.50 -13.48
N CYS A 46 -8.56 3.70 -14.50
CA CYS A 46 -7.98 3.79 -15.84
C CYS A 46 -8.02 5.21 -16.42
N ALA A 47 -9.02 6.02 -16.06
CA ALA A 47 -9.23 7.35 -16.63
C ALA A 47 -8.13 8.31 -16.16
N LEU A 48 -7.64 8.11 -14.93
CA LEU A 48 -6.52 8.84 -14.36
C LEU A 48 -5.17 8.35 -14.91
N SER A 49 -5.10 7.11 -15.42
CA SER A 49 -3.89 6.54 -16.03
C SER A 49 -3.45 7.31 -17.28
N SER A 50 -4.40 7.91 -18.01
CA SER A 50 -4.15 8.80 -19.16
C SER A 50 -3.24 9.99 -18.83
N GLY A 51 -3.21 10.43 -17.56
CA GLY A 51 -2.37 11.52 -17.08
C GLY A 51 -0.90 11.14 -16.82
N GLY A 52 -0.54 9.88 -17.07
CA GLY A 52 0.82 9.37 -16.90
C GLY A 52 1.21 9.09 -15.44
N PRO A 53 2.48 8.71 -15.19
CA PRO A 53 2.94 8.23 -13.88
C PRO A 53 2.83 9.29 -12.76
N TRP A 54 2.79 10.58 -13.11
CA TRP A 54 2.68 11.68 -12.16
C TRP A 54 1.32 11.73 -11.46
N VAL A 55 0.23 11.43 -12.16
CA VAL A 55 -1.12 11.42 -11.56
C VAL A 55 -1.22 10.29 -10.54
N TYR A 56 -0.72 9.11 -10.87
CA TYR A 56 -0.58 7.99 -9.94
C TYR A 56 0.18 8.40 -8.68
N ALA A 57 1.38 8.99 -8.84
CA ALA A 57 2.24 9.35 -7.72
C ALA A 57 1.57 10.36 -6.78
N ILE A 58 1.04 11.46 -7.35
CA ILE A 58 0.38 12.52 -6.56
C ILE A 58 -0.86 11.96 -5.84
N PHE A 59 -1.70 11.19 -6.53
CA PHE A 59 -2.92 10.64 -5.95
C PHE A 59 -2.63 9.68 -4.79
N VAL A 60 -1.70 8.74 -4.99
CA VAL A 60 -1.31 7.79 -3.95
C VAL A 60 -0.65 8.50 -2.76
N THR A 61 0.16 9.54 -3.00
CA THR A 61 0.75 10.35 -1.92
C THR A 61 -0.32 11.06 -1.09
N ILE A 62 -1.33 11.67 -1.72
CA ILE A 62 -2.42 12.33 -0.98
C ILE A 62 -3.16 11.32 -0.11
N LEU A 63 -3.53 10.17 -0.65
CA LEU A 63 -4.19 9.11 0.13
C LEU A 63 -3.33 8.62 1.30
N ALA A 64 -2.03 8.41 1.06
CA ALA A 64 -1.09 7.98 2.10
C ALA A 64 -0.99 9.01 3.24
N VAL A 65 -0.93 10.31 2.92
CA VAL A 65 -0.89 11.38 3.93
C VAL A 65 -2.18 11.42 4.73
N ILE A 66 -3.35 11.33 4.09
CA ILE A 66 -4.65 11.31 4.79
C ILE A 66 -4.73 10.09 5.72
N ALA A 67 -4.37 8.91 5.23
CA ALA A 67 -4.34 7.69 6.04
C ALA A 67 -3.38 7.82 7.23
N ALA A 68 -2.18 8.36 7.03
CA ALA A 68 -1.20 8.59 8.08
C ALA A 68 -1.71 9.55 9.16
N ILE A 69 -2.36 10.66 8.75
CA ILE A 69 -3.00 11.59 9.70
C ILE A 69 -4.10 10.90 10.49
N TRP A 70 -4.95 10.11 9.82
CA TRP A 70 -6.05 9.43 10.49
C TRP A 70 -5.56 8.39 11.49
N ILE A 71 -4.58 7.56 11.10
CA ILE A 71 -3.93 6.58 11.99
C ILE A 71 -3.28 7.31 13.17
N GLY A 72 -2.55 8.40 12.93
CA GLY A 72 -1.92 9.20 13.98
C GLY A 72 -2.95 9.77 14.97
N LYS A 73 -4.10 10.25 14.49
CA LYS A 73 -5.19 10.74 15.34
C LYS A 73 -5.85 9.65 16.16
N VAL A 74 -6.03 8.45 15.61
CA VAL A 74 -6.57 7.31 16.34
C VAL A 74 -5.58 6.85 17.41
N ALA A 75 -4.30 6.70 17.04
CA ALA A 75 -3.25 6.28 17.96
C ALA A 75 -3.01 7.29 19.10
N ALA A 76 -3.21 8.58 18.87
CA ALA A 76 -3.10 9.62 19.90
C ALA A 76 -4.32 9.71 20.83
N LYS A 77 -5.42 9.02 20.49
CA LYS A 77 -6.65 9.02 21.29
C LYS A 77 -6.71 7.85 22.28
N GLU A 78 -5.88 6.84 22.07
CA GLU A 78 -5.60 5.73 23.00
C GLU A 78 -4.46 6.11 23.95
#